data_AF-A0A2V7ZHX1-F1
#
_entry.id   AF-A0A2V7ZHX1-F1
#
_cell.length_a   1.000
_cell.length_b   1.000
_cell.length_c   1.000
_cell.angle_alpha   90.00
_cell.angle_beta   90.00
_cell.angle_gamma   90.00
#
_symmetry.space_group_name_H-M   'P 1'
#
loop_
_entity.id
_entity.type
_entity.pdbx_description
1 polymer ?
#
loop_
_entity_poly.entity_id
_entity_poly.type
_entity_poly.pdbx_seq_one_letter_code
_entity_poly.pdbx_strand_id
1 'polypeptide(L)'
;EFDPNRFAPYPAQLPPNAEEVSEEDSPVEILVPGRLEFASPNTITHADFDGWVEQRGSKFFSEWDKAYTAMIETHDQGQPPQKGGWLTATYGKGHYTYFAYAFHRQLPYGVPGAYRLLANLLSLGTRR
;
A
#
# COMPACT_ATOMS: atom_id res chain seq x y z
N GLU A 1 -16.13 9.62 -1.44
CA GLU A 1 -15.06 8.65 -1.18
C GLU A 1 -14.79 7.84 -2.45
N PHE A 2 -13.64 7.19 -2.57
CA PHE A 2 -13.32 6.34 -3.72
C PHE A 2 -14.31 5.16 -3.80
N ASP A 3 -14.81 4.83 -4.99
CA ASP A 3 -15.66 3.64 -5.20
C ASP A 3 -14.89 2.61 -6.03
N PRO A 4 -14.38 1.52 -5.42
CA PRO A 4 -13.62 0.52 -6.15
C PRO A 4 -14.41 -0.15 -7.26
N ASN A 5 -15.73 -0.31 -7.12
CA ASN A 5 -16.54 -1.00 -8.13
C ASN A 5 -16.79 -0.16 -9.39
N ARG A 6 -16.44 1.13 -9.35
CA ARG A 6 -16.54 2.04 -10.49
C ARG A 6 -15.18 2.40 -11.09
N PHE A 7 -14.12 2.40 -10.29
CA PHE A 7 -12.84 2.99 -10.68
C PHE A 7 -11.63 2.04 -10.57
N ALA A 8 -11.80 0.85 -9.98
CA ALA A 8 -10.76 -0.18 -9.94
C ALA A 8 -10.99 -1.24 -11.04
N PRO A 9 -9.94 -1.93 -11.52
CA PRO A 9 -10.05 -2.88 -12.64
C PRO A 9 -10.74 -4.20 -12.27
N TYR A 10 -10.72 -4.58 -10.99
CA TYR A 10 -11.37 -5.79 -10.48
C TYR A 10 -12.17 -5.46 -9.20
N PRO A 11 -13.20 -6.26 -8.86
CA PRO A 11 -14.04 -6.02 -7.69
C PRO A 11 -13.24 -5.87 -6.39
N ALA A 12 -13.66 -4.93 -5.55
CA ALA A 12 -13.18 -4.78 -4.18
C ALA A 12 -14.23 -4.06 -3.32
N GLN A 13 -14.05 -4.11 -2.01
CA GLN A 13 -14.95 -3.49 -1.05
C GLN A 13 -14.20 -2.47 -0.19
N LEU A 14 -14.62 -1.22 -0.30
CA LEU A 14 -14.29 -0.16 0.65
C LEU A 14 -15.54 0.09 1.51
N PRO A 15 -15.57 -0.39 2.77
CA PRO A 15 -16.73 -0.20 3.61
C PRO A 15 -16.83 1.27 4.09
N PRO A 16 -18.03 1.77 4.43
CA PRO A 16 -18.20 3.14 4.95
C PRO A 16 -17.37 3.44 6.21
N ASN A 17 -17.13 2.41 7.01
CA ASN A 17 -16.30 2.41 8.22
C ASN A 17 -14.97 1.68 7.98
N ALA A 18 -14.35 1.92 6.82
CA ALA A 18 -13.07 1.34 6.49
C ALA A 18 -12.02 1.60 7.56
N GLU A 19 -11.26 0.55 7.87
CA GLU A 19 -10.20 0.55 8.85
C GLU A 19 -9.09 1.54 8.46
N GLU A 20 -8.42 2.02 9.49
CA GLU A 20 -7.19 2.81 9.42
C GLU A 20 -6.17 2.25 10.41
N VAL A 21 -4.92 2.64 10.21
CA VAL A 21 -3.78 2.26 11.06
C VAL A 21 -3.10 3.57 11.43
N SER A 22 -3.42 4.04 12.62
CA SER A 22 -3.13 5.38 13.14
C SER A 22 -1.91 5.40 14.05
N GLU A 23 -1.46 4.26 14.56
CA GLU A 23 -0.19 4.18 15.29
C GLU A 23 0.98 4.28 14.29
N GLU A 24 1.82 5.30 14.46
CA GLU A 24 2.95 5.60 13.56
C GLU A 24 3.97 4.46 13.51
N ASP A 25 4.13 3.73 14.62
CA ASP A 25 5.05 2.63 14.82
C ASP A 25 4.41 1.25 14.63
N SER A 26 3.16 1.19 14.17
CA SER A 26 2.47 -0.07 13.82
C SER A 26 3.38 -0.95 12.96
N PRO A 27 3.61 -2.22 13.35
CA PRO A 27 4.48 -3.13 12.62
C PRO A 27 4.04 -3.31 11.17
N VAL A 28 5.02 -3.48 10.28
CA VAL A 28 4.80 -3.74 8.87
C VAL A 28 5.35 -5.12 8.54
N GLU A 29 4.52 -5.99 7.98
CA GLU A 29 4.94 -7.27 7.40
C GLU A 29 4.90 -7.18 5.87
N ILE A 30 6.05 -7.41 5.23
CA ILE A 30 6.14 -7.50 3.77
C ILE A 30 5.72 -8.91 3.33
N LEU A 31 4.54 -9.02 2.73
CA LEU A 31 3.94 -10.32 2.36
C LEU A 31 4.57 -10.96 1.12
N VAL A 32 5.17 -10.14 0.25
CA VAL A 32 5.67 -10.56 -1.08
C VAL A 32 7.03 -9.91 -1.42
N PRO A 33 8.08 -10.16 -0.62
CA PRO A 33 9.35 -9.41 -0.68
C PRO A 33 10.12 -9.50 -2.00
N GLY A 34 9.88 -10.53 -2.82
CA GLY A 34 10.56 -10.72 -4.11
C GLY A 34 9.97 -9.90 -5.27
N ARG A 35 8.93 -9.10 -5.03
CA ARG A 35 8.24 -8.33 -6.08
C ARG A 35 8.97 -7.04 -6.44
N LEU A 36 8.81 -6.58 -7.68
CA LEU A 36 9.49 -5.38 -8.20
C LEU A 36 9.14 -4.12 -7.40
N GLU A 37 7.91 -4.04 -6.91
CA GLU A 37 7.40 -3.05 -5.98
C GLU A 37 8.34 -2.83 -4.77
N PHE A 38 9.00 -3.90 -4.31
CA PHE A 38 9.96 -3.86 -3.20
C PHE A 38 11.42 -3.98 -3.64
N ALA A 39 11.70 -4.37 -4.87
CA ALA A 39 13.06 -4.71 -5.30
C ALA A 39 13.68 -3.69 -6.27
N SER A 40 12.92 -2.78 -6.87
CA SER A 40 13.46 -1.89 -7.92
C SER A 40 12.69 -0.57 -8.10
N PRO A 41 13.38 0.56 -8.33
CA PRO A 41 14.85 0.72 -8.36
C PRO A 41 15.50 0.70 -6.98
N ASN A 42 14.70 0.75 -5.90
CA ASN A 42 15.17 0.66 -4.54
C ASN A 42 14.86 -0.72 -3.96
N THR A 43 15.81 -1.32 -3.25
CA THR A 43 15.50 -2.43 -2.33
C THR A 43 14.83 -1.87 -1.09
N ILE A 44 13.55 -2.20 -0.93
CA ILE A 44 12.71 -1.79 0.19
C ILE A 44 12.82 -2.82 1.30
N THR A 45 12.93 -2.34 2.52
CA THR A 45 13.01 -3.14 3.74
C THR A 45 12.09 -2.55 4.80
N HIS A 46 12.00 -3.18 5.97
CA HIS A 46 11.25 -2.62 7.11
C HIS A 46 11.71 -1.20 7.48
N ALA A 47 13.00 -0.86 7.27
CA ALA A 47 13.53 0.47 7.55
C ALA A 47 12.92 1.59 6.68
N ASP A 48 12.32 1.26 5.54
CA ASP A 48 11.60 2.23 4.70
C ASP A 48 10.24 2.63 5.29
N PHE A 49 9.82 1.95 6.35
CA PHE A 49 8.65 2.27 7.15
C PHE A 49 9.04 2.99 8.45
N ASP A 50 10.32 3.24 8.74
CA ASP A 50 10.72 3.98 9.93
C ASP A 50 10.47 5.49 9.77
N GLY A 51 10.13 6.15 10.88
CA GLY A 51 9.96 7.61 10.93
C GLY A 51 8.76 8.15 10.14
N TRP A 52 7.78 7.29 9.85
CA TRP A 52 6.48 7.74 9.34
C TRP A 52 5.75 8.54 10.41
N VAL A 53 5.04 9.58 9.99
CA VAL A 53 4.37 10.52 10.89
C VAL A 53 2.85 10.39 10.83
N GLU A 54 2.21 10.65 11.96
CA GLU A 54 0.78 10.64 12.28
C GLU A 54 0.03 9.30 12.12
N GLN A 55 0.26 8.56 11.03
CA GLN A 55 -0.43 7.30 10.73
C GLN A 55 0.29 6.50 9.63
N ARG A 56 0.05 5.20 9.57
CA ARG A 56 0.41 4.36 8.42
C ARG A 56 -0.48 4.63 7.22
N GLY A 57 -1.80 4.60 7.42
CA GLY A 57 -2.74 4.73 6.33
C GLY A 57 -4.19 4.64 6.78
N SER A 58 -5.10 4.92 5.86
CA SER A 58 -6.53 4.81 6.12
C SER A 58 -7.27 4.33 4.87
N LYS A 59 -8.53 3.94 5.04
CA LYS A 59 -9.40 3.46 3.95
C LYS A 59 -9.00 2.10 3.41
N PHE A 60 -8.62 1.18 4.29
CA PHE A 60 -8.22 -0.16 3.88
C PHE A 60 -9.43 -0.91 3.31
N PHE A 61 -9.25 -1.59 2.18
CA PHE A 61 -10.29 -2.47 1.65
C PHE A 61 -10.48 -3.66 2.59
N SER A 62 -11.72 -4.07 2.79
CA SER A 62 -12.05 -5.27 3.58
C SER A 62 -12.00 -6.54 2.75
N GLU A 63 -12.32 -6.43 1.45
CA GLU A 63 -12.34 -7.55 0.51
C GLU A 63 -11.86 -7.09 -0.87
N TRP A 64 -11.30 -8.01 -1.65
CA TRP A 64 -10.84 -7.76 -3.02
C TRP A 64 -10.76 -9.06 -3.83
N ASP A 65 -10.86 -8.92 -5.15
CA ASP A 65 -10.71 -10.04 -6.08
C ASP A 65 -9.30 -10.66 -6.00
N LYS A 66 -9.20 -11.97 -6.26
CA LYS A 66 -7.93 -12.73 -6.29
C LYS A 66 -6.92 -12.21 -7.32
N ALA A 67 -7.33 -11.38 -8.27
CA ALA A 67 -6.44 -10.70 -9.20
C ALA A 67 -5.50 -9.70 -8.50
N TYR A 68 -5.90 -9.20 -7.33
CA TYR A 68 -5.05 -8.34 -6.51
C TYR A 68 -4.09 -9.17 -5.65
N THR A 69 -2.84 -8.72 -5.60
CA THR A 69 -1.85 -9.15 -4.62
C THR A 69 -1.81 -8.13 -3.50
N ALA A 70 -2.07 -8.58 -2.26
CA ALA A 70 -1.83 -7.78 -1.07
C ALA A 70 -0.33 -7.73 -0.78
N MET A 71 0.20 -6.52 -0.63
CA MET A 71 1.65 -6.29 -0.61
C MET A 71 2.21 -6.26 0.81
N ILE A 72 1.44 -5.69 1.73
CA ILE A 72 1.83 -5.46 3.13
C ILE A 72 0.66 -5.79 4.05
N GLU A 73 0.98 -6.31 5.22
CA GLU A 73 0.10 -6.32 6.38
C GLU A 73 0.60 -5.34 7.45
N THR A 74 -0.32 -4.59 8.06
CA THR A 74 -0.05 -3.71 9.20
C THR A 74 -1.36 -3.50 9.97
N HIS A 75 -1.30 -3.25 11.28
CA HIS A 75 -2.47 -3.00 12.11
C HIS A 75 -2.05 -2.35 13.44
N ASP A 76 -2.97 -1.57 14.02
CA ASP A 76 -2.79 -0.98 15.35
C ASP A 76 -2.97 -2.02 16.45
N GLN A 77 -2.49 -1.71 17.66
CA GLN A 77 -2.65 -2.62 18.79
C GLN A 77 -4.12 -2.94 19.07
N GLY A 78 -4.45 -4.24 19.05
CA GLY A 78 -5.80 -4.73 19.30
C GLY A 78 -6.73 -4.73 18.07
N GLN A 79 -6.25 -4.26 16.93
CA GLN A 79 -6.93 -4.38 15.65
C GLN A 79 -6.61 -5.73 14.99
N PRO A 80 -7.53 -6.33 14.20
CA PRO A 80 -7.18 -7.45 13.34
C PRO A 80 -6.13 -7.06 12.28
N PRO A 81 -5.29 -8.00 11.80
CA PRO A 81 -4.33 -7.74 10.72
C PRO A 81 -4.97 -7.14 9.46
N GLN A 82 -4.47 -5.98 9.00
CA GLN A 82 -5.02 -5.29 7.82
C GLN A 82 -4.12 -5.46 6.59
N LYS A 83 -4.69 -5.97 5.49
CA LYS A 83 -3.97 -6.26 4.24
C LYS A 83 -4.48 -5.46 3.03
N GLY A 84 -5.56 -4.71 3.21
CA GLY A 84 -6.21 -3.94 2.14
C GLY A 84 -5.59 -2.58 1.83
N GLY A 85 -4.52 -2.19 2.53
CA GLY A 85 -3.90 -0.85 2.40
C GLY A 85 -2.97 -0.72 1.19
N TRP A 86 -2.45 -1.82 0.66
CA TRP A 86 -1.67 -1.82 -0.57
C TRP A 86 -1.96 -3.07 -1.38
N LEU A 87 -2.72 -2.90 -2.46
CA LEU A 87 -3.14 -3.95 -3.37
C LEU A 87 -2.63 -3.64 -4.77
N THR A 88 -1.94 -4.59 -5.42
CA THR A 88 -1.45 -4.44 -6.79
C THR A 88 -1.98 -5.53 -7.70
N ALA A 89 -2.41 -5.18 -8.90
CA ALA A 89 -2.88 -6.13 -9.92
C ALA A 89 -2.31 -5.76 -11.30
N THR A 90 -2.19 -6.76 -12.18
CA THR A 90 -1.95 -6.51 -13.61
C THR A 90 -3.27 -6.23 -14.32
N TYR A 91 -3.30 -5.23 -15.19
CA TYR A 91 -4.46 -4.91 -16.01
C TYR A 91 -4.03 -4.53 -17.43
N GLY A 92 -4.50 -5.29 -18.42
CA GLY A 92 -4.04 -5.15 -19.81
C GLY A 92 -2.52 -5.32 -19.91
N LYS A 93 -1.83 -4.27 -20.37
CA LYS A 93 -0.36 -4.24 -20.53
C LYS A 93 0.36 -3.52 -19.38
N GLY A 94 -0.34 -3.18 -18.30
CA GLY A 94 0.18 -2.37 -17.22
C GLY A 94 -0.18 -2.89 -15.83
N HIS A 95 0.11 -2.06 -14.84
CA HIS A 95 -0.12 -2.33 -13.43
C HIS A 95 -1.13 -1.33 -12.89
N TYR A 96 -1.98 -1.82 -11.98
CA TYR A 96 -2.83 -1.00 -11.14
C TYR A 96 -2.40 -1.21 -9.69
N THR A 97 -2.22 -0.11 -8.95
CA THR A 97 -1.94 -0.15 -7.52
C THR A 97 -2.98 0.71 -6.80
N TYR A 98 -3.71 0.08 -5.88
CA TYR A 98 -4.42 0.78 -4.82
C TYR A 98 -3.44 0.96 -3.64
N PHE A 99 -3.29 2.20 -3.17
CA PHE A 99 -2.32 2.56 -2.15
C PHE A 99 -2.94 3.53 -1.14
N ALA A 100 -3.38 2.97 -0.01
CA ALA A 100 -4.09 3.65 1.07
C ALA A 100 -3.14 4.19 2.18
N TYR A 101 -1.84 3.92 2.05
CA TYR A 101 -0.82 4.46 2.94
C TYR A 101 -0.66 5.97 2.76
N ALA A 102 -0.33 6.65 3.85
CA ALA A 102 -0.47 8.09 4.01
C ALA A 102 0.63 8.93 3.31
N PHE A 103 0.92 8.68 2.03
CA PHE A 103 1.89 9.45 1.24
C PHE A 103 1.66 10.96 1.28
N HIS A 104 0.41 11.41 1.36
CA HIS A 104 0.05 12.82 1.48
C HIS A 104 0.59 13.47 2.77
N ARG A 105 0.95 12.68 3.79
CA ARG A 105 1.66 13.13 5.00
C ARG A 105 3.15 12.86 4.88
N GLN A 106 3.54 11.65 4.47
CA GLN A 106 4.94 11.23 4.51
C GLN A 106 5.83 11.99 3.52
N LEU A 107 5.31 12.31 2.32
CA LEU A 107 6.10 13.01 1.31
C LEU A 107 6.37 14.47 1.73
N PRO A 108 5.39 15.29 2.15
CA PRO A 108 5.68 16.65 2.64
C PRO A 108 6.63 16.72 3.84
N TYR A 109 6.59 15.74 4.73
CA TYR A 109 7.49 15.65 5.89
C TYR A 109 8.88 15.11 5.54
N GLY A 110 9.13 14.75 4.27
CA GLY A 110 10.46 14.35 3.83
C GLY A 110 10.88 12.93 4.24
N VAL A 111 9.92 12.05 4.57
CA VAL A 111 10.21 10.68 5.02
C VAL A 111 10.87 9.89 3.88
N PRO A 112 12.16 9.50 3.98
CA PRO A 112 12.90 8.96 2.84
C PRO A 112 12.31 7.67 2.26
N GLY A 113 11.82 6.76 3.12
CA GLY A 113 11.23 5.50 2.68
C GLY A 113 9.97 5.68 1.85
N ALA A 114 9.15 6.70 2.13
CA ALA A 114 7.97 7.02 1.31
C ALA A 114 8.34 7.42 -0.12
N TYR A 115 9.42 8.19 -0.30
CA TYR A 115 9.92 8.54 -1.64
C TYR A 115 10.45 7.31 -2.39
N ARG A 116 11.16 6.41 -1.70
CA ARG A 116 11.67 5.17 -2.31
C ARG A 116 10.53 4.25 -2.77
N LEU A 117 9.50 4.10 -1.93
CA LEU A 117 8.28 3.36 -2.28
C LEU A 117 7.57 3.96 -3.50
N LEU A 118 7.36 5.29 -3.51
CA LEU A 118 6.75 5.98 -4.65
C LEU A 118 7.56 5.79 -5.94
N ALA A 119 8.89 5.91 -5.87
CA ALA A 119 9.76 5.71 -7.01
C ALA A 119 9.67 4.28 -7.58
N ASN A 120 9.58 3.27 -6.72
CA ASN A 120 9.37 1.88 -7.14
C ASN A 120 8.02 1.69 -7.85
N LEU A 121 6.93 2.23 -7.28
CA LEU A 121 5.60 2.16 -7.90
C LEU A 121 5.56 2.80 -9.29
N LEU A 122 6.15 3.99 -9.45
CA LEU A 122 6.23 4.68 -10.74
C LEU A 122 7.11 3.93 -11.76
N SER A 123 8.04 3.09 -11.29
CA SER A 123 8.97 2.34 -12.14
C SER A 123 8.44 0.97 -12.61
N LEU A 124 7.25 0.53 -12.17
CA LEU A 124 6.74 -0.80 -12.54
C LEU A 124 6.56 -0.97 -14.06
N GLY A 125 6.26 0.11 -14.78
CA GLY A 125 6.07 0.09 -16.23
C GLY A 125 7.32 0.38 -17.07
N THR A 126 8.47 0.68 -16.47
CA THR A 126 9.66 1.16 -17.20
C THR A 126 10.63 0.06 -17.63
N ARG A 127 10.51 -1.17 -17.11
CA ARG A 127 11.23 -2.33 -17.64
C ARG A 127 10.39 -3.01 -18.73
N ARG A 128 10.78 -2.78 -19.99
CA ARG A 128 10.36 -3.57 -21.15
C ARG A 128 11.49 -4.50 -21.57
#